data_AF-A0A5P9ESK7-F1
#
_entry.id   AF-A0A5P9ESK7-F1
#
_cell.length_a   1.000
_cell.length_b   1.000
_cell.length_c   1.000
_cell.angle_alpha   90.00
_cell.angle_beta   90.00
_cell.angle_gamma   90.00
#
_symmetry.space_group_name_H-M   'P 1'
#
loop_
_entity.id
_entity.type
_entity.pdbx_description
1 polymer ?
#
loop_
_entity_poly.entity_id
_entity_poly.type
_entity_poly.pdbx_seq_one_letter_code
_entity_poly.pdbx_strand_id
1 'polypeptide(L)'
;MTGAQLGKRLGLAPSQVSKMESGRQKVPAELLPAWCEAVSITLPEVYGAENLHHFAQIPFPPLTARLYAQLPKEWQLHIQRSIESTYLAQKKGKDPTEGD
;
A
#
# COMPACT_ATOMS: atom_id res chain seq x y z
N MET A 1 14.76 14.76 -10.35
CA MET A 1 14.06 16.00 -9.95
C MET A 1 14.87 16.67 -8.84
N THR A 2 15.00 18.00 -8.83
CA THR A 2 15.71 18.71 -7.76
C THR A 2 14.74 19.15 -6.65
N GLY A 3 15.24 19.38 -5.42
CA GLY A 3 14.41 19.86 -4.31
C GLY A 3 13.69 21.19 -4.60
N ALA A 4 14.28 22.05 -5.43
CA ALA A 4 13.62 23.29 -5.88
C ALA A 4 12.43 23.05 -6.83
N GLN A 5 12.54 22.06 -7.71
CA GLN A 5 11.44 21.65 -8.60
C GLN A 5 10.32 20.97 -7.81
N LEU A 6 10.68 20.16 -6.81
CA LEU A 6 9.74 19.52 -5.89
C LEU A 6 8.97 20.56 -5.07
N GLY A 7 9.68 21.53 -4.50
CA GLY A 7 9.07 22.63 -3.75
C GLY A 7 8.07 23.42 -4.59
N LYS A 8 8.44 23.78 -5.82
CA LYS A 8 7.55 24.47 -6.75
C LYS A 8 6.29 23.64 -7.09
N ARG A 9 6.43 22.33 -7.27
CA ARG A 9 5.30 21.43 -7.58
C ARG A 9 4.34 21.25 -6.41
N LEU A 10 4.85 21.25 -5.19
CA LEU A 10 4.07 21.02 -3.96
C LEU A 10 3.69 22.31 -3.21
N GLY A 11 4.04 23.48 -3.73
CA GLY A 11 3.79 24.76 -3.04
C GLY A 11 4.61 24.94 -1.76
N LEU A 12 5.78 24.29 -1.68
CA LEU A 12 6.66 24.30 -0.50
C LEU A 12 7.89 25.19 -0.72
N ALA A 13 8.33 25.85 0.34
CA ALA A 13 9.58 26.58 0.33
C ALA A 13 10.78 25.61 0.22
N PRO A 14 11.88 25.99 -0.46
CA PRO A 14 13.08 25.14 -0.57
C PRO A 14 13.65 24.70 0.79
N SER A 15 13.54 25.56 1.81
CA SER A 15 13.97 25.24 3.18
C SER A 15 13.10 24.17 3.85
N GLN A 16 11.81 24.07 3.49
CA GLN A 16 10.94 23.01 3.98
C GLN A 16 11.27 21.68 3.30
N VAL A 17 11.48 21.70 1.98
CA VAL A 17 11.90 20.52 1.21
C VAL A 17 13.21 19.95 1.77
N SER A 18 14.21 20.80 2.00
CA SER A 18 15.50 20.38 2.57
C SER A 18 15.38 19.77 3.97
N LYS A 19 14.49 20.31 4.83
CA LYS A 19 14.22 19.72 6.15
C LYS A 19 13.53 18.36 6.06
N MET A 20 12.67 18.16 5.06
CA MET A 20 12.00 16.88 4.82
C MET A 20 12.97 15.83 4.26
N GLU A 21 13.79 16.19 3.28
CA GLU A 21 14.81 15.30 2.70
C GLU A 21 15.86 14.87 3.74
N SER A 22 16.23 15.76 4.65
CA SER A 22 17.18 15.46 5.74
C SER A 22 16.55 14.75 6.95
N GLY A 23 15.25 14.43 6.90
CA GLY A 23 14.53 13.77 7.99
C GLY A 23 14.34 14.64 9.25
N ARG A 24 14.74 15.91 9.22
CA ARG A 24 14.53 16.88 10.32
C ARG A 24 13.06 17.29 10.47
N GLN A 25 12.27 17.09 9.42
CA GLN A 25 10.83 17.32 9.40
C GLN A 25 10.16 16.15 8.69
N LYS A 26 9.03 15.66 9.24
CA LYS A 26 8.22 14.65 8.53
C LYS A 26 7.44 15.32 7.39
N VAL A 27 7.26 14.59 6.29
CA VAL A 27 6.35 15.00 5.22
C VAL A 27 4.91 14.96 5.77
N PRO A 28 4.12 16.04 5.66
CA PRO A 28 2.71 16.02 6.08
C PRO A 28 1.90 14.96 5.34
N ALA A 29 0.90 14.37 6.00
CA ALA A 29 0.11 13.26 5.48
C ALA A 29 -0.62 13.62 4.18
N GLU A 30 -1.12 14.85 4.09
CA GLU A 30 -1.81 15.41 2.93
C GLU A 30 -0.89 15.62 1.72
N LEU A 31 0.43 15.79 1.93
CA LEU A 31 1.41 16.00 0.86
C LEU A 31 2.13 14.72 0.46
N LEU A 32 2.03 13.67 1.28
CA LEU A 32 2.74 12.41 1.13
C LEU A 32 2.48 11.70 -0.22
N PRO A 33 1.23 11.59 -0.72
CA PRO A 33 0.98 10.98 -2.03
C PRO A 33 1.66 11.73 -3.18
N ALA A 34 1.53 13.06 -3.19
CA ALA A 34 2.12 13.91 -4.23
C ALA A 34 3.65 13.94 -4.15
N TRP A 35 4.21 13.86 -2.94
CA TRP A 35 5.64 13.70 -2.72
C TRP A 35 6.16 12.38 -3.29
N CYS A 36 5.52 11.27 -2.92
CA CYS A 36 5.86 9.92 -3.39
C CYS A 36 5.86 9.84 -4.92
N GLU A 37 4.80 10.35 -5.55
CA GLU A 37 4.70 10.43 -7.01
C GLU A 37 5.85 11.23 -7.62
N ALA A 38 6.15 12.41 -7.05
CA ALA A 38 7.16 13.31 -7.59
C ALA A 38 8.58 12.72 -7.49
N VAL A 39 8.89 11.99 -6.43
CA VAL A 39 10.19 11.32 -6.23
C VAL A 39 10.23 9.87 -6.71
N SER A 40 9.14 9.39 -7.34
CA SER A 40 9.02 8.02 -7.88
C SER A 40 9.29 6.92 -6.86
N ILE A 41 8.83 7.13 -5.63
CA ILE A 41 8.80 6.10 -4.57
C ILE A 41 7.35 5.86 -4.16
N THR A 42 7.12 4.74 -3.51
CA THR A 42 5.83 4.33 -2.99
C THR A 42 5.67 4.75 -1.54
N LEU A 43 4.43 4.99 -1.12
CA LEU A 43 4.07 5.28 0.27
C LEU A 43 4.66 4.28 1.28
N PRO A 44 4.66 2.95 1.02
CA PRO A 44 5.33 2.00 1.88
C PRO A 44 6.85 2.18 1.99
N GLU A 45 7.52 2.59 0.92
CA GLU A 45 8.96 2.90 0.96
C GLU A 45 9.25 4.12 1.85
N VAL A 46 8.31 5.04 1.99
CA VAL A 46 8.43 6.19 2.92
C VAL A 46 8.17 5.80 4.38
N TYR A 47 7.23 4.88 4.63
CA TYR A 47 6.83 4.49 5.98
C TYR A 47 7.64 3.33 6.57
N GLY A 48 8.50 2.67 5.79
CA GLY A 48 9.29 1.53 6.24
C GLY A 48 8.54 0.20 6.11
N ALA A 49 9.30 -0.90 5.91
CA ALA A 49 8.77 -2.24 5.65
C ALA A 49 7.87 -2.76 6.78
N GLU A 50 8.09 -2.31 8.01
CA GLU A 50 7.27 -2.63 9.18
C GLU A 50 5.80 -2.16 9.04
N ASN A 51 5.53 -1.15 8.20
CA ASN A 51 4.22 -0.55 8.00
C ASN A 51 3.51 -1.00 6.71
N LEU A 52 4.10 -1.94 5.96
CA LEU A 52 3.52 -2.49 4.71
C LEU A 52 2.08 -3.02 4.88
N HIS A 53 1.76 -3.51 6.08
CA HIS A 53 0.44 -4.05 6.42
C HIS A 53 -0.70 -3.01 6.36
N HIS A 54 -0.42 -1.71 6.53
CA HIS A 54 -1.42 -0.65 6.35
C HIS A 54 -1.81 -0.42 4.88
N PHE A 55 -0.95 -0.84 3.94
CA PHE A 55 -1.15 -0.65 2.50
C PHE A 55 -1.57 -1.93 1.78
N ALA A 56 -1.55 -3.07 2.48
CA ALA A 56 -2.13 -4.29 1.98
C ALA A 56 -3.64 -4.08 1.83
N GLN A 57 -4.12 -3.94 0.59
CA GLN A 57 -5.56 -3.93 0.24
C GLN A 57 -6.20 -5.32 0.43
N ILE A 58 -5.77 -6.06 1.45
CA ILE A 58 -6.32 -7.34 1.78
C ILE A 58 -7.25 -7.08 2.97
N PRO A 59 -8.52 -7.51 2.95
CA PRO A 59 -9.49 -7.26 4.02
C PRO A 59 -9.20 -8.13 5.24
N PHE A 60 -7.94 -8.16 5.67
CA PHE A 60 -7.47 -8.88 6.82
C PHE A 60 -7.35 -7.91 7.99
N PRO A 61 -7.73 -8.33 9.21
CA PRO A 61 -7.39 -7.59 10.42
C PRO A 61 -5.88 -7.30 10.47
N PRO A 62 -5.43 -6.19 11.09
CA PRO A 62 -4.04 -5.72 11.03
C PRO A 62 -2.98 -6.79 11.37
N LEU A 63 -3.25 -7.63 12.38
CA LEU A 63 -2.37 -8.74 12.77
C LEU A 63 -2.21 -9.76 11.63
N THR A 64 -3.32 -10.14 10.99
CA THR A 64 -3.34 -11.09 9.89
C THR A 64 -2.69 -10.50 8.63
N ALA A 65 -2.90 -9.22 8.35
CA ALA A 65 -2.24 -8.51 7.25
C ALA A 65 -0.71 -8.49 7.44
N ARG A 66 -0.24 -8.23 8.66
CA ARG A 66 1.19 -8.28 9.01
C ARG A 66 1.77 -9.67 8.82
N LEU A 67 1.12 -10.71 9.34
CA LEU A 67 1.57 -12.09 9.19
C LEU A 67 1.60 -12.51 7.71
N TYR A 68 0.57 -12.14 6.96
CA TYR A 68 0.50 -12.39 5.52
C TYR A 68 1.66 -11.75 4.75
N ALA A 69 1.98 -10.48 5.05
CA ALA A 69 3.06 -9.75 4.38
C ALA A 69 4.46 -10.35 4.65
N GLN A 70 4.63 -11.08 5.75
CA GLN A 70 5.89 -11.74 6.13
C GLN A 70 6.08 -13.11 5.46
N LEU A 71 5.04 -13.67 4.84
CA LEU A 71 5.13 -14.96 4.16
C LEU A 71 5.98 -14.85 2.88
N PRO A 72 6.67 -15.93 2.48
CA PRO A 72 7.28 -15.98 1.15
C PRO A 72 6.22 -15.83 0.05
N LYS A 73 6.61 -15.24 -1.08
CA LYS A 73 5.68 -14.84 -2.16
C LYS A 73 4.85 -16.00 -2.72
N GLU A 74 5.43 -17.19 -2.79
CA GLU A 74 4.74 -18.42 -3.21
C GLU A 74 3.58 -18.80 -2.29
N TRP A 75 3.72 -18.59 -0.98
CA TRP A 75 2.68 -18.86 0.01
C TRP A 75 1.57 -17.81 -0.05
N GLN A 76 1.94 -16.54 -0.25
CA GLN A 76 0.97 -15.47 -0.48
C GLN A 76 0.09 -15.78 -1.70
N LEU A 77 0.70 -16.19 -2.82
CA LEU A 77 -0.01 -16.60 -4.04
C LEU A 77 -0.92 -17.80 -3.81
N HIS A 78 -0.46 -18.79 -3.04
CA HIS A 78 -1.26 -19.95 -2.70
C HIS A 78 -2.53 -19.56 -1.92
N ILE A 79 -2.38 -18.72 -0.89
CA ILE A 79 -3.51 -18.22 -0.09
C ILE A 79 -4.51 -17.46 -0.97
N GLN A 80 -4.04 -16.58 -1.85
CA GLN A 80 -4.92 -15.83 -2.77
C GLN A 80 -5.73 -16.76 -3.67
N ARG A 81 -5.08 -17.77 -4.28
CA ARG A 81 -5.75 -18.76 -5.14
C ARG A 81 -6.78 -19.59 -4.37
N SER A 82 -6.48 -19.94 -3.12
CA SER A 82 -7.40 -20.69 -2.26
C SER A 82 -8.65 -19.88 -1.89
N ILE A 83 -8.48 -18.58 -1.58
CA ILE A 83 -9.60 -17.65 -1.35
C ILE A 83 -10.46 -17.53 -2.60
N GLU A 84 -9.83 -17.29 -3.76
CA GLU A 84 -10.51 -17.18 -5.06
C GLU A 84 -11.29 -18.46 -5.39
N SER A 85 -10.65 -19.63 -5.27
CA SER A 85 -11.29 -20.92 -5.55
C SER A 85 -12.50 -21.17 -4.64
N THR A 86 -12.38 -20.85 -3.35
CA THR A 86 -13.47 -20.99 -2.39
C THR A 86 -14.63 -20.05 -2.73
N TYR A 87 -14.33 -18.79 -3.07
CA TYR A 87 -15.33 -17.82 -3.50
C TYR A 87 -16.07 -18.28 -4.76
N LEU A 88 -15.34 -18.76 -5.77
CA LEU A 88 -15.92 -19.26 -7.02
C LEU A 88 -16.78 -20.51 -6.78
N ALA A 89 -16.37 -21.42 -5.91
CA ALA A 89 -17.16 -22.59 -5.52
C ALA A 89 -18.47 -22.20 -4.85
N GLN A 90 -18.44 -21.25 -3.91
CA GLN A 90 -19.65 -20.72 -3.25
C GLN A 90 -20.55 -19.96 -4.21
N LYS A 91 -19.98 -19.24 -5.19
CA LYS A 91 -20.74 -18.51 -6.21
C LYS A 91 -21.45 -19.48 -7.17
N LYS A 92 -20.76 -20.54 -7.62
CA LYS A 92 -21.36 -21.61 -8.46
C LYS A 92 -22.42 -22.41 -7.71
N GLY A 93 -22.24 -22.66 -6.41
CA GLY A 93 -23.25 -23.30 -5.57
C GLY A 93 -24.47 -22.41 -5.24
N LYS A 94 -24.50 -21.16 -5.72
CA LYS A 94 -25.62 -20.22 -5.57
C LYS A 94 -26.37 -19.96 -6.89
N ASP A 95 -26.06 -20.66 -7.98
CA ASP A 95 -26.91 -20.64 -9.17
C ASP A 95 -28.24 -21.36 -8.87
N PRO A 96 -29.40 -20.68 -8.93
CA PRO A 96 -30.69 -21.27 -8.62
C PRO A 96 -31.23 -22.03 -9.84
N THR A 97 -30.69 -23.21 -10.11
CA THR A 97 -31.21 -24.10 -11.16
C THR A 97 -31.14 -25.58 -10.78
N GLU A 98 -31.68 -25.93 -9.62
CA GLU A 98 -32.31 -27.25 -9.33
C GLU A 98 -33.38 -26.92 -8.27
N GLY A 99 -34.70 -26.98 -8.50
CA GLY A 99 -35.47 -27.65 -9.52
C GLY A 99 -35.91 -29.04 -9.06
N ASP A 100 -36.84 -29.10 -8.10
CA ASP A 100 -38.11 -29.87 -8.16
C ASP A 100 -39.01 -29.56 -6.96
#